data_AF-A0A3N5L8Q7-F1
#
_entry.id   AF-A0A3N5L8Q7-F1
#
_cell.length_a   1.000
_cell.length_b   1.000
_cell.length_c   1.000
_cell.angle_alpha   90.00
_cell.angle_beta   90.00
_cell.angle_gamma   90.00
#
_symmetry.space_group_name_H-M   'P 1'
#
loop_
_entity.id
_entity.type
_entity.pdbx_description
1 polymer ?
#
loop_
_entity_poly.entity_id
_entity_poly.type
_entity_poly.pdbx_seq_one_letter_code
_entity_poly.pdbx_strand_id
1 'polypeptide(L)'
;PDFVFITPNLCHSGHDCALKVTDEWVGQWVDTLMSSPAYDDRSLIVLTWDEGQGDHTCCGLETGGGRVATVLISPLARSGFEDDTPYSHYSLLATISEAWGLEKLGRAASPETSLITAPWQ
;
A
#
# COMPACT_ATOMS: atom_id res chain seq x y z
N PRO A 1 -5.66 -16.46 7.10
CA PRO A 1 -5.72 -16.29 5.62
C PRO A 1 -4.38 -15.76 5.16
N ASP A 2 -3.93 -16.12 3.96
CA ASP A 2 -2.64 -15.65 3.43
C ASP A 2 -2.76 -14.25 2.80
N PHE A 3 -3.97 -13.84 2.39
CA PHE A 3 -4.31 -12.48 1.96
C PHE A 3 -5.48 -11.94 2.79
N VAL A 4 -5.41 -10.67 3.21
CA VAL A 4 -6.54 -9.95 3.79
C VAL A 4 -6.61 -8.56 3.18
N PHE A 5 -7.81 -8.15 2.75
CA PHE A 5 -8.08 -6.81 2.26
C PHE A 5 -9.14 -6.17 3.16
N ILE A 6 -8.79 -5.07 3.81
CA ILE A 6 -9.66 -4.36 4.75
C ILE A 6 -9.99 -3.00 4.15
N THR A 7 -11.28 -2.74 3.95
CA THR A 7 -11.77 -1.42 3.53
C THR A 7 -12.58 -0.80 4.66
N PRO A 8 -12.24 0.41 5.12
CA PRO A 8 -13.07 1.14 6.07
C PRO A 8 -14.42 1.54 5.44
N ASN A 9 -15.36 1.95 6.29
CA ASN A 9 -16.54 2.68 5.83
C ASN A 9 -16.18 4.15 5.51
N LEU A 10 -17.13 4.92 4.96
CA LEU A 10 -16.91 6.30 4.52
C LEU A 10 -16.39 7.27 5.62
N CYS A 11 -16.70 7.00 6.89
CA CYS A 11 -16.20 7.83 7.99
C CYS A 11 -14.76 7.46 8.37
N HIS A 12 -14.41 6.18 8.33
CA HIS A 12 -13.07 5.72 8.69
C HIS A 12 -12.08 5.71 7.51
N SER A 13 -12.53 6.00 6.27
CA SER A 13 -11.67 6.06 5.08
C SER A 13 -10.95 7.40 4.90
N GLY A 14 -11.37 8.44 5.64
CA GLY A 14 -10.91 9.81 5.46
C GLY A 14 -11.71 10.61 4.44
N HIS A 15 -12.82 10.07 3.92
CA HIS A 15 -13.67 10.74 2.95
C HIS A 15 -14.67 11.71 3.60
N ASP A 16 -15.46 11.24 4.58
CA ASP A 16 -16.58 12.03 5.15
C ASP A 16 -16.28 12.63 6.52
N CYS A 17 -15.40 11.99 7.30
CA CYS A 17 -15.09 12.40 8.67
C CYS A 17 -13.68 13.00 8.77
N ALA A 18 -13.41 13.68 9.89
CA ALA A 18 -12.10 14.26 10.16
C ALA A 18 -10.99 13.20 10.15
N LEU A 19 -9.81 13.56 9.64
CA LEU A 19 -8.65 12.66 9.56
C LEU A 19 -8.26 12.03 10.90
N LYS A 20 -8.54 12.69 12.03
CA LYS A 20 -8.34 12.11 13.37
C LYS A 20 -9.14 10.82 13.58
N VAL A 21 -10.38 10.76 13.08
CA VAL A 21 -11.23 9.56 13.18
C VAL A 21 -10.65 8.42 12.33
N THR A 22 -10.12 8.75 11.16
CA THR A 22 -9.41 7.80 10.28
C THR A 22 -8.12 7.29 10.94
N ASP A 23 -7.31 8.20 11.48
CA ASP A 23 -6.05 7.87 12.15
C ASP A 23 -6.24 6.96 13.36
N GLU A 24 -7.21 7.26 14.23
CA GLU A 24 -7.55 6.42 15.38
C GLU A 24 -8.01 5.02 14.95
N TRP A 25 -8.80 4.92 13.89
CA TRP A 25 -9.29 3.64 13.37
C TRP A 25 -8.16 2.81 12.72
N VAL A 26 -7.31 3.45 11.90
CA VAL A 26 -6.15 2.80 11.28
C VAL A 26 -5.17 2.32 12.35
N GLY A 27 -4.88 3.15 13.35
CA GLY A 27 -3.99 2.79 14.45
C GLY A 27 -4.45 1.53 15.19
N GLN A 28 -5.74 1.44 15.53
CA GLN A 28 -6.31 0.25 16.18
C GLN A 28 -6.17 -1.03 15.34
N TRP A 29 -6.37 -0.94 14.02
CA TRP A 29 -6.20 -2.10 13.13
C TRP A 29 -4.74 -2.51 12.95
N VAL A 30 -3.84 -1.54 12.77
CA VAL A 30 -2.39 -1.82 12.67
C VAL A 30 -1.90 -2.49 13.94
N ASP A 31 -2.26 -1.97 15.12
CA ASP A 31 -1.91 -2.57 16.42
C ASP A 31 -2.47 -4.00 16.56
N THR A 32 -3.72 -4.21 16.15
CA THR A 32 -4.37 -5.53 16.19
C THR A 32 -3.65 -6.52 15.28
N LEU A 33 -3.29 -6.11 14.05
CA LEU A 33 -2.59 -6.96 13.08
C LEU A 33 -1.18 -7.28 13.56
N MET A 34 -0.43 -6.29 14.06
CA MET A 34 0.93 -6.48 14.57
C MET A 34 0.98 -7.32 15.85
N SER A 35 -0.09 -7.33 16.65
CA SER A 35 -0.21 -8.17 17.85
C SER A 35 -0.69 -9.59 17.55
N SER A 36 -1.10 -9.87 16.32
CA SER A 36 -1.59 -11.20 15.92
C SER A 36 -0.43 -12.21 15.86
N PRO A 37 -0.62 -13.46 16.32
CA PRO A 37 0.36 -14.53 16.12
C PRO A 37 0.67 -14.83 14.65
N ALA A 38 -0.18 -14.35 13.72
CA ALA A 38 0.05 -14.47 12.28
C ALA A 38 1.09 -13.46 11.75
N TYR A 39 1.38 -12.38 12.49
CA TYR A 39 2.39 -11.39 12.11
C TYR A 39 3.78 -11.91 12.47
N ASP A 40 4.45 -12.49 11.47
CA ASP A 40 5.80 -13.06 11.54
C ASP A 40 6.75 -12.38 10.55
N ASP A 41 8.00 -12.85 10.45
CA ASP A 41 9.02 -12.29 9.55
C ASP A 41 8.65 -12.33 8.06
N ARG A 42 7.59 -13.05 7.66
CA ARG A 42 7.09 -13.12 6.27
C ARG A 42 5.88 -12.22 6.05
N SER A 43 5.49 -11.45 7.06
CA SER A 43 4.30 -10.61 7.02
C SER A 43 4.59 -9.23 6.44
N LEU A 44 3.61 -8.72 5.69
CA LEU A 44 3.59 -7.38 5.14
C LEU A 44 2.19 -6.79 5.34
N ILE A 45 2.12 -5.66 6.04
CA ILE A 45 0.94 -4.80 6.08
C ILE A 45 1.19 -3.64 5.13
N VAL A 46 0.26 -3.40 4.21
CA VAL A 46 0.28 -2.25 3.30
C VAL A 46 -0.89 -1.35 3.65
N LEU A 47 -0.59 -0.12 4.08
CA LEU A 47 -1.57 0.95 4.26
C LEU A 47 -1.47 1.88 3.05
N THR A 48 -2.58 2.09 2.35
CA THR A 48 -2.64 2.93 1.14
C THR A 48 -4.04 3.52 0.97
N TRP A 49 -4.19 4.46 0.04
CA TRP A 49 -5.46 5.10 -0.33
C TRP A 49 -5.74 4.87 -1.80
N ASP A 50 -7.01 4.82 -2.19
CA ASP A 50 -7.43 4.66 -3.59
C ASP A 50 -7.26 5.96 -4.40
N GLU A 51 -7.40 7.10 -3.75
CA GLU A 51 -7.12 8.41 -4.34
C GLU A 51 -6.63 9.45 -3.31
N GLY A 52 -5.87 10.40 -3.81
CA GLY A 52 -5.51 11.65 -3.17
C GLY A 52 -6.30 12.82 -3.78
N GLN A 53 -5.66 13.97 -3.94
CA GLN A 53 -6.27 15.18 -4.49
C GLN A 53 -5.41 15.78 -5.60
N GLY A 54 -6.03 16.48 -6.53
CA GLY A 54 -5.35 17.18 -7.63
C GLY A 54 -5.10 16.31 -8.87
N ASP A 55 -4.16 16.76 -9.71
CA ASP A 55 -3.87 16.22 -11.05
C ASP A 55 -2.51 15.52 -11.13
N HIS A 56 -1.89 15.21 -9.99
CA HIS A 56 -0.60 14.54 -9.95
C HIS A 56 -0.67 13.18 -10.66
N THR A 57 0.34 12.86 -11.46
CA THR A 57 0.46 11.56 -12.15
C THR A 57 1.92 11.15 -12.26
N CYS A 58 2.16 9.86 -12.48
CA CYS A 58 3.47 9.28 -12.76
C CYS A 58 3.32 8.07 -13.68
N CYS A 59 4.43 7.39 -13.95
CA CYS A 59 4.39 5.96 -14.30
C CYS A 59 3.63 5.66 -15.61
N GLY A 60 3.63 6.62 -16.55
CA GLY A 60 2.93 6.49 -17.83
C GLY A 60 1.40 6.46 -17.72
N LEU A 61 0.83 6.93 -16.59
CA LEU A 61 -0.60 6.99 -16.35
C LEU A 61 -1.19 8.35 -16.71
N GLU A 62 -2.47 8.34 -17.08
CA GLU A 62 -3.25 9.58 -17.23
C GLU A 62 -3.46 10.22 -15.85
N THR A 63 -3.71 11.53 -15.84
CA THR A 63 -4.03 12.27 -14.61
C THR A 63 -5.34 11.78 -14.02
N GLY A 64 -5.33 11.33 -12.78
CA GLY A 64 -6.53 10.93 -12.05
C GLY A 64 -6.17 10.39 -10.67
N GLY A 65 -6.79 10.95 -9.63
CA GLY A 65 -6.59 10.51 -8.25
C GLY A 65 -5.35 11.08 -7.54
N GLY A 66 -4.43 11.78 -8.21
CA GLY A 66 -3.32 12.46 -7.53
C GLY A 66 -2.32 11.53 -6.81
N ARG A 67 -1.54 12.10 -5.87
CA ARG A 67 -0.54 11.35 -5.09
C ARG A 67 -1.14 10.89 -3.76
N VAL A 68 -1.03 9.59 -3.48
CA VAL A 68 -1.44 8.98 -2.21
C VAL A 68 -0.25 8.64 -1.33
N ALA A 69 -0.47 8.58 -0.02
CA ALA A 69 0.49 7.97 0.89
C ALA A 69 0.45 6.43 0.73
N THR A 70 1.58 5.76 0.91
CA THR A 70 1.63 4.31 1.03
C THR A 70 2.70 3.94 2.04
N VAL A 71 2.33 3.17 3.05
CA VAL A 71 3.21 2.75 4.14
C VAL A 71 3.31 1.24 4.12
N LEU A 72 4.54 0.74 4.15
CA LEU A 72 4.85 -0.68 4.23
C LEU A 72 5.35 -1.00 5.64
N ILE A 73 4.70 -1.95 6.30
CA ILE A 73 5.06 -2.39 7.65
C ILE A 73 5.38 -3.88 7.57
N SER A 74 6.64 -4.22 7.83
CA SER A 74 7.13 -5.60 7.81
C SER A 74 8.32 -5.72 8.76
N PRO A 75 8.52 -6.87 9.45
CA PRO A 75 9.70 -7.06 10.30
C PRO A 75 11.03 -7.00 9.53
N LEU A 76 11.00 -7.23 8.22
CA LEU A 76 12.18 -7.23 7.34
C LEU A 76 12.40 -5.91 6.60
N ALA A 77 11.44 -4.98 6.65
CA ALA A 77 11.60 -3.68 6.01
C ALA A 77 12.50 -2.76 6.85
N ARG A 78 13.33 -1.95 6.20
CA ARG A 78 14.12 -0.91 6.88
C ARG A 78 13.19 0.10 7.56
N SER A 79 13.31 0.24 8.89
CA SER A 79 12.51 1.18 9.67
C SER A 79 12.87 2.63 9.32
N GLY A 80 11.84 3.49 9.19
CA GLY A 80 12.02 4.90 8.86
C GLY A 80 12.56 5.15 7.44
N PHE A 81 12.47 4.16 6.55
CA PHE A 81 12.92 4.29 5.17
C PHE A 81 11.90 5.07 4.32
N GLU A 82 12.40 6.03 3.55
CA GLU A 82 11.64 6.79 2.57
C GLU A 82 12.16 6.45 1.16
N ASP A 83 11.23 6.29 0.21
CA ASP A 83 11.54 5.98 -1.18
C ASP A 83 10.89 7.02 -2.10
N ASP A 84 11.72 7.73 -2.86
CA ASP A 84 11.29 8.75 -3.83
C ASP A 84 11.00 8.18 -5.22
N THR A 85 11.14 6.86 -5.41
CA THR A 85 10.78 6.19 -6.66
C THR A 85 9.29 6.38 -6.96
N PRO A 86 8.91 6.83 -8.17
CA PRO A 86 7.50 6.93 -8.54
C PRO A 86 6.87 5.53 -8.67
N TYR A 87 5.80 5.31 -7.92
CA TYR A 87 4.99 4.08 -7.97
C TYR A 87 3.52 4.40 -8.24
N SER A 88 2.81 3.40 -8.76
CA SER A 88 1.35 3.42 -8.88
C SER A 88 0.74 2.22 -8.18
N HIS A 89 -0.60 2.12 -8.11
CA HIS A 89 -1.24 0.89 -7.61
C HIS A 89 -0.87 -0.36 -8.41
N TYR A 90 -0.48 -0.21 -9.69
CA TYR A 90 0.05 -1.33 -10.47
C TYR A 90 1.40 -1.82 -9.95
N SER A 91 2.24 -0.94 -9.39
CA SER A 91 3.48 -1.33 -8.72
C SER A 91 3.21 -2.20 -7.51
N LEU A 92 2.20 -1.86 -6.70
CA LEU A 92 1.78 -2.69 -5.56
C LEU A 92 1.27 -4.06 -6.03
N LEU A 93 0.39 -4.10 -7.04
CA LEU A 93 -0.11 -5.36 -7.59
C LEU A 93 1.02 -6.21 -8.18
N ALA A 94 1.93 -5.61 -8.94
CA ALA A 94 3.09 -6.29 -9.50
C ALA A 94 3.99 -6.89 -8.41
N THR A 95 4.16 -6.17 -7.30
CA THR A 95 4.95 -6.61 -6.14
C THR A 95 4.31 -7.80 -5.43
N ILE A 96 2.99 -7.76 -5.21
CA ILE A 96 2.25 -8.89 -4.62
C ILE A 96 2.31 -10.12 -5.54
N SER A 97 2.08 -9.94 -6.84
CA SER A 97 2.19 -11.02 -7.83
C SER A 97 3.58 -11.63 -7.84
N GLU A 98 4.63 -10.82 -7.84
CA GLU A 98 6.02 -11.29 -7.80
C GLU A 98 6.31 -12.07 -6.53
N ALA A 99 5.93 -11.54 -5.36
CA ALA A 99 6.19 -12.17 -4.07
C ALA A 99 5.54 -13.57 -3.93
N TRP A 100 4.44 -13.81 -4.65
CA TRP A 100 3.74 -15.10 -4.64
C TRP A 100 3.98 -15.95 -5.89
N GLY A 101 4.84 -15.52 -6.80
CA GLY A 101 5.11 -16.23 -8.06
C GLY A 101 3.88 -16.33 -8.96
N LEU A 102 2.98 -15.35 -8.89
CA LEU A 102 1.78 -15.26 -9.72
C LEU A 102 2.07 -14.48 -11.01
N GLU A 103 1.29 -14.76 -12.04
CA GLU A 103 1.30 -13.96 -13.27
C GLU A 103 0.87 -12.51 -12.95
N LYS A 104 1.59 -11.53 -13.52
CA LYS A 104 1.24 -10.12 -13.40
C LYS A 104 0.10 -9.80 -14.37
N LEU A 105 -0.92 -9.06 -13.90
CA LEU A 105 -2.12 -8.77 -14.68
C LEU A 105 -2.13 -7.32 -15.22
N GLY A 106 -2.64 -7.13 -16.44
CA GLY A 106 -2.89 -5.81 -17.01
C GLY A 106 -1.65 -4.91 -16.98
N ARG A 107 -1.81 -3.66 -16.51
CA ARG A 107 -0.68 -2.71 -16.43
C ARG A 107 0.40 -3.13 -15.42
N ALA A 108 0.11 -4.00 -14.46
CA ALA A 108 1.14 -4.53 -13.56
C ALA A 108 2.19 -5.40 -14.29
N ALA A 109 1.87 -5.91 -15.48
CA ALA A 109 2.81 -6.62 -16.35
C ALA A 109 3.62 -5.69 -17.28
N SER A 110 3.35 -4.39 -17.26
CA SER A 110 4.08 -3.43 -18.10
C SER A 110 5.56 -3.37 -17.71
N PRO A 111 6.49 -3.32 -18.67
CA PRO A 111 7.91 -3.10 -18.36
C PRO A 111 8.19 -1.75 -17.69
N GLU A 112 7.25 -0.80 -17.76
CA GLU A 112 7.33 0.50 -17.07
C GLU A 112 6.88 0.44 -15.61
N THR A 113 6.31 -0.70 -15.15
CA THR A 113 5.88 -0.85 -13.75
C THR A 113 7.03 -1.35 -12.89
N SER A 114 7.52 -0.46 -12.02
CA SER A 114 8.53 -0.79 -11.02
C SER A 114 7.93 -1.60 -9.87
N LEU A 115 8.67 -2.61 -9.39
CA LEU A 115 8.37 -3.32 -8.14
C LEU A 115 8.82 -2.50 -6.93
N ILE A 116 8.04 -2.55 -5.85
CA ILE A 116 8.38 -1.90 -4.58
C ILE A 116 9.27 -2.85 -3.79
N THR A 117 10.59 -2.76 -4.00
CA THR A 117 11.57 -3.65 -3.33
C THR A 117 12.62 -2.90 -2.52
N ALA A 118 12.73 -1.58 -2.71
CA ALA A 118 13.72 -0.74 -2.04
C ALA A 118 13.74 -0.85 -0.50
N PRO A 119 12.62 -1.07 0.22
CA PRO A 119 12.67 -1.24 1.68
C PRO A 119 13.41 -2.48 2.17
N TRP A 120 13.67 -3.47 1.31
CA TRP A 120 14.32 -4.75 1.64
C TRP A 120 15.70 -4.95 1.01
N GLN A 121 16.23 -3.94 0.31
CA GLN A 121 17.59 -3.93 -0.23
C GLN A 121 18.55 -3.22 0.73
#